data_AF-E6LEJ0-F1
#
_entry.id   AF-E6LEJ0-F1
#
_cell.length_a   1.000
_cell.length_b   1.000
_cell.length_c   1.000
_cell.angle_alpha   90.00
_cell.angle_beta   90.00
_cell.angle_gamma   90.00
#
_symmetry.space_group_name_H-M   'P 1'
#
loop_
_entity.id
_entity.type
_entity.pdbx_description
1 polymer ?
#
loop_
_entity_poly.entity_id
_entity_poly.type
_entity_poly.pdbx_seq_one_letter_code
_entity_poly.pdbx_strand_id
1 'polypeptide(L)'
;MNRKKLKKIGEIMYQVRFIDLYTKHFVDSEIDDIPRTGDMLKLTGRGKHYVVRGVARDIDEEEGKTDKIVIYLENSNQTYWMNSLASDKK
;
A
#
# COMPACT_ATOMS: atom_id res chain seq x y z
N MET A 1 -24.61 27.10 9.48
CA MET A 1 -24.50 25.84 8.71
C MET A 1 -23.45 24.96 9.38
N ASN A 2 -23.90 23.96 10.15
CA ASN A 2 -23.04 23.15 11.03
C ASN A 2 -22.24 22.11 10.21
N ARG A 3 -20.91 22.26 10.16
CA ARG A 3 -20.01 21.19 9.69
C ARG A 3 -19.88 20.16 10.82
N LYS A 4 -20.77 19.16 10.83
CA LYS A 4 -20.56 17.95 11.64
C LYS A 4 -19.29 17.27 11.13
N LYS A 5 -18.17 17.39 11.85
CA LYS A 5 -17.05 16.45 11.74
C LYS A 5 -17.61 15.08 12.10
N LEU A 6 -17.91 14.28 11.08
CA LEU A 6 -18.21 12.86 11.25
C LEU A 6 -16.93 12.21 11.80
N LYS A 7 -16.97 11.83 13.08
CA LYS A 7 -15.96 10.95 13.67
C LYS A 7 -16.03 9.63 12.90
N LYS A 8 -14.95 9.25 12.20
CA LYS A 8 -14.83 7.96 11.52
C LYS A 8 -14.76 6.88 12.60
N ILE A 9 -15.80 6.04 12.68
CA ILE A 9 -15.91 4.96 13.68
C ILE A 9 -15.17 3.75 13.09
N GLY A 10 -14.13 3.28 13.77
CA GLY A 10 -13.40 2.04 13.45
C GLY A 10 -12.53 2.14 12.18
N GLU A 11 -11.33 2.68 12.29
CA GLU A 11 -10.31 2.47 11.25
C GLU A 11 -9.83 1.03 11.37
N ILE A 12 -10.25 0.17 10.44
CA ILE A 12 -9.73 -1.19 10.30
C ILE A 12 -8.28 -1.04 9.86
N MET A 13 -7.34 -1.40 10.75
CA MET A 13 -5.93 -1.49 10.41
C MET A 13 -5.64 -2.87 9.84
N TYR A 14 -5.04 -2.92 8.66
CA TYR A 14 -4.66 -4.16 8.00
C TYR A 14 -3.18 -4.45 8.27
N GLN A 15 -2.89 -5.67 8.73
CA GLN A 15 -1.51 -6.16 8.76
C GLN A 15 -1.07 -6.55 7.35
N VAL A 16 0.04 -5.97 6.89
CA VAL A 16 0.51 -6.14 5.52
C VAL A 16 2.00 -6.45 5.45
N ARG A 17 2.39 -7.20 4.42
CA ARG A 17 3.77 -7.41 4.00
C ARG A 17 4.02 -6.73 2.67
N PHE A 18 4.88 -5.73 2.66
CA PHE A 18 5.38 -5.14 1.43
C PHE A 18 6.58 -5.95 0.92
N ILE A 19 6.55 -6.40 -0.34
CA ILE A 19 7.64 -7.16 -0.98
C ILE A 19 8.16 -6.37 -2.18
N ASP A 20 9.45 -6.01 -2.14
CA ASP A 20 10.14 -5.45 -3.30
C ASP A 20 10.43 -6.57 -4.31
N LEU A 21 9.87 -6.48 -5.52
CA LEU A 21 9.95 -7.53 -6.53
C LEU A 21 11.36 -7.74 -7.08
N TYR A 22 12.20 -6.71 -7.06
CA TYR A 22 13.56 -6.78 -7.60
C TYR A 22 14.53 -7.34 -6.57
N THR A 23 14.52 -6.74 -5.37
CA THR A 23 15.50 -7.08 -4.33
C THR A 23 15.04 -8.24 -3.45
N LYS A 24 13.77 -8.65 -3.55
CA LYS A 24 13.11 -9.66 -2.71
C LYS A 24 13.07 -9.33 -1.21
N HIS A 25 13.52 -8.14 -0.82
CA HIS A 25 13.39 -7.67 0.55
C HIS A 25 11.93 -7.37 0.87
N PHE A 26 11.51 -7.71 2.09
CA PHE A 26 10.19 -7.42 2.60
C PHE A 26 10.21 -6.54 3.85
N VAL A 27 9.08 -5.88 4.12
CA VAL A 27 8.80 -5.12 5.34
C VAL A 27 7.38 -5.42 5.76
N ASP A 28 7.20 -5.81 7.02
CA ASP A 28 5.88 -5.95 7.63
C ASP A 28 5.44 -4.60 8.23
N SER A 29 4.18 -4.23 8.05
CA SER A 29 3.63 -2.93 8.47
C SER A 29 2.10 -3.01 8.65
N GLU A 30 1.51 -1.87 9.04
CA GLU A 30 0.07 -1.72 9.18
C GLU A 30 -0.40 -0.52 8.36
N ILE A 31 -1.52 -0.68 7.63
CA ILE A 31 -2.11 0.36 6.80
C ILE A 31 -3.61 0.49 7.08
N ASP A 32 -4.16 1.68 6.87
CA ASP A 32 -5.56 2.03 7.07
C ASP A 32 -6.41 1.84 5.79
N ASP A 33 -5.76 1.68 4.64
CA ASP A 33 -6.41 1.39 3.36
C ASP A 33 -5.54 0.47 2.49
N ILE A 34 -6.18 -0.45 1.75
CA ILE A 34 -5.48 -1.41 0.90
C ILE A 34 -5.30 -0.78 -0.49
N PRO A 35 -4.06 -0.60 -0.96
CA PRO A 35 -3.80 0.01 -2.26
C PRO A 35 -4.21 -0.94 -3.40
N ARG A 36 -4.38 -0.38 -4.60
CA ARG A 36 -4.66 -1.12 -5.83
C ARG A 36 -3.42 -1.26 -6.68
N THR A 37 -3.43 -2.22 -7.58
CA THR A 37 -2.39 -2.34 -8.61
C THR A 37 -2.33 -1.06 -9.45
N GLY A 38 -1.13 -0.50 -9.60
CA GLY A 38 -0.88 0.79 -10.25
C GLY A 38 -0.71 1.95 -9.28
N ASP A 39 -1.19 1.83 -8.04
CA ASP A 39 -1.07 2.89 -7.05
C ASP A 39 0.40 3.14 -6.70
N MET A 40 0.70 4.41 -6.37
CA MET A 40 2.02 4.81 -5.93
C MET A 40 2.08 4.95 -4.42
N LEU A 41 3.08 4.31 -3.81
CA LEU A 41 3.31 4.31 -2.38
C LEU A 41 4.67 4.89 -2.04
N LYS A 42 4.72 5.61 -0.92
CA LYS A 42 5.96 6.07 -0.31
C LYS A 42 6.14 5.38 1.02
N LEU A 43 7.14 4.49 1.10
CA LEU A 43 7.49 3.83 2.36
C LEU A 43 8.48 4.71 3.12
N THR A 44 8.00 5.34 4.19
CA THR A 44 8.71 6.38 4.97
C THR A 44 10.08 5.92 5.49
N GLY A 45 10.22 4.64 5.83
CA GLY A 45 11.47 4.06 6.35
C GLY A 45 12.57 3.80 5.31
N ARG A 46 12.27 3.90 4.01
CA ARG A 46 13.25 3.62 2.93
C ARG A 46 13.58 4.82 2.04
N GLY A 47 12.87 5.94 2.19
CA GLY A 47 13.05 7.13 1.35
C GLY A 47 12.80 6.87 -0.15
N LYS A 48 12.16 5.76 -0.48
CA LYS A 48 11.96 5.25 -1.84
C LYS A 48 10.49 5.32 -2.23
N HIS A 49 10.24 5.56 -3.52
CA HIS A 49 8.92 5.52 -4.12
C HIS A 49 8.71 4.16 -4.78
N TYR A 50 7.50 3.66 -4.68
CA TYR A 50 7.14 2.34 -5.16
C TYR A 50 5.84 2.40 -5.95
N VAL A 51 5.72 1.56 -6.98
CA VAL A 51 4.47 1.27 -7.68
C VAL A 51 3.98 -0.09 -7.23
N VAL A 52 2.70 -0.19 -6.89
CA VAL A 52 2.07 -1.46 -6.54
C VAL A 52 1.85 -2.27 -7.81
N ARG A 53 2.43 -3.47 -7.85
CA ARG A 53 2.31 -4.40 -8.99
C ARG A 53 1.31 -5.52 -8.74
N GLY A 54 1.00 -5.79 -7.48
CA GLY A 54 -0.01 -6.78 -7.13
C GLY A 54 -0.35 -6.73 -5.65
N VAL A 55 -1.57 -7.15 -5.33
CA VAL A 55 -2.05 -7.33 -3.97
C VAL A 55 -2.64 -8.72 -3.85
N ALA A 56 -2.11 -9.50 -2.93
CA ALA A 56 -2.60 -10.84 -2.60
C ALA A 56 -3.07 -10.86 -1.15
N ARG A 57 -4.00 -11.75 -0.85
CA ARG A 57 -4.45 -12.05 0.51
C ARG A 57 -3.97 -13.45 0.82
N ASP A 58 -3.16 -13.56 1.85
CA ASP A 58 -2.76 -14.84 2.40
C ASP A 58 -3.91 -15.34 3.26
N ILE A 59 -4.39 -16.53 2.96
CA ILE A 59 -5.49 -17.17 3.68
C ILE A 59 -4.85 -18.30 4.45
N ASP A 60 -4.98 -18.27 5.77
CA ASP A 60 -4.68 -19.44 6.58
C ASP A 60 -5.78 -20.47 6.30
N GLU A 61 -5.42 -21.57 5.62
CA GLU A 61 -6.36 -22.62 5.23
C GLU A 61 -6.88 -23.42 6.44
N GLU A 62 -6.17 -23.44 7.58
CA GLU A 62 -6.60 -24.15 8.79
C GLU A 62 -7.64 -23.35 9.59
N GLU A 63 -7.51 -22.02 9.64
CA GLU A 63 -8.43 -21.14 10.37
C GLU A 63 -9.50 -20.47 9.50
N GLY A 64 -9.36 -20.50 8.17
CA GLY A 64 -10.28 -19.83 7.24
C GLY A 64 -10.28 -18.31 7.35
N LYS A 65 -9.24 -17.73 7.96
CA LYS A 65 -9.08 -16.28 8.17
C LYS A 65 -8.02 -15.71 7.23
N THR A 66 -8.29 -14.53 6.71
CA THR A 66 -7.27 -13.74 6.01
C THR A 66 -6.40 -13.05 7.05
N ASP A 67 -5.26 -13.66 7.35
CA ASP A 67 -4.36 -13.15 8.40
C ASP A 67 -3.40 -12.08 7.89
N LYS A 68 -3.10 -12.07 6.58
CA LYS A 68 -2.10 -11.15 6.05
C LYS A 68 -2.35 -10.72 4.61
N ILE A 69 -2.17 -9.43 4.34
CA ILE A 69 -2.18 -8.91 2.96
C ILE A 69 -0.74 -8.79 2.48
N VAL A 70 -0.45 -9.33 1.30
CA VAL A 70 0.87 -9.21 0.66
C VAL A 70 0.77 -8.22 -0.48
N ILE A 71 1.59 -7.17 -0.44
CA ILE A 71 1.62 -6.11 -1.45
C ILE A 71 2.97 -6.15 -2.16
N TYR A 72 2.93 -6.46 -3.46
CA TYR A 72 4.12 -6.52 -4.31
C TYR A 72 4.41 -5.13 -4.88
N LEU A 73 5.65 -4.69 -4.70
CA LEU A 73 6.10 -3.36 -5.03
C LEU A 73 7.27 -3.40 -6.00
N GLU A 74 7.30 -2.44 -6.91
CA GLU A 74 8.46 -2.15 -7.76
C GLU A 74 9.00 -0.77 -7.41
N ASN A 75 10.30 -0.68 -7.17
CA ASN A 75 10.93 0.61 -6.93
C ASN A 75 10.80 1.50 -8.17
N SER A 76 10.21 2.67 -7.98
CA SER A 76 10.12 3.68 -9.03
C SER A 76 11.21 4.73 -8.84
N ASN A 77 11.91 5.03 -9.93
CA ASN A 77 12.84 6.16 -9.96
C ASN A 77 12.05 7.45 -9.67
N GLN A 78 12.60 8.31 -8.80
CA GLN A 78 12.00 9.58 -8.39
C GLN A 78 11.59 10.47 -9.58
N THR A 79 12.35 10.47 -10.68
CA THR A 79 11.99 11.23 -11.88
C THR A 79 10.72 10.71 -12.54
N TYR A 80 10.55 9.38 -12.59
CA TYR A 80 9.34 8.75 -13.14
C TYR A 80 8.13 9.01 -12.24
N TRP A 81 8.33 8.97 -10.93
CA TRP A 81 7.31 9.28 -9.92
C TRP A 81 6.79 10.74 -10.02
N MET A 82 7.67 11.72 -10.20
CA MET A 82 7.25 13.12 -10.38
C MET A 82 6.42 13.31 -11.66
N ASN A 83 6.74 12.57 -12.73
CA ASN A 83 6.02 12.67 -13.99
C ASN A 83 4.64 11.98 -13.95
N SER A 84 4.49 10.87 -13.24
CA SER A 84 3.17 10.23 -13.09
C SER A 84 2.20 11.06 -12.26
N LEU A 85 2.68 11.78 -11.23
CA LEU A 85 1.84 12.73 -10.47
C LEU A 85 1.44 13.98 -11.25
N ALA A 86 2.20 14.35 -12.29
CA ALA A 86 1.88 15.50 -13.13
C ALA A 86 0.73 15.21 -14.12
N SER A 87 0.52 13.93 -14.46
CA SER A 87 -0.53 13.51 -15.40
C SER A 87 -1.95 13.58 -14.81
N ASP A 88 -2.11 13.49 -13.48
CA ASP A 88 -3.42 13.60 -12.81
C ASP A 88 -3.93 15.05 -12.68
N LYS A 89 -3.21 16.04 -13.22
CA LYS A 89 -3.58 17.47 -13.16
C LYS A 89 -4.17 18.04 -14.46
N LYS A 90 -4.60 17.20 -15.40
CA LYS A 90 -5.29 17.65 -16.63
C LYS A 90 -6.79 17.39 -16.59
#